data_AF-A0A949XU32-F1
#
_entry.id   AF-A0A949XU32-F1
#
_cell.length_a   1.000
_cell.length_b   1.000
_cell.length_c   1.000
_cell.angle_alpha   90.00
_cell.angle_beta   90.00
_cell.angle_gamma   90.00
#
_symmetry.space_group_name_H-M   'P 1'
#
loop_
_entity.id
_entity.type
_entity.pdbx_description
1 polymer ?
#
loop_
_entity_poly.entity_id
_entity_poly.type
_entity_poly.pdbx_seq_one_letter_code
_entity_poly.pdbx_strand_id
1 'polypeptide(L)' 'MLIIEASGKRLTGLASASEADLRAALALLPTLAGPSRRVLKVETYNNNAAALASPAAPWLADLGFVRDYPAMTYYAGW' A
#
# COMPACT_ATOMS: atom_id res chain seq x y z
N MET A 1 -6.38 7.29 -9.05
CA MET A 1 -7.45 6.69 -8.23
C MET A 1 -7.06 5.26 -7.85
N LEU A 2 -7.21 4.92 -6.56
CA LEU A 2 -6.78 3.64 -5.97
C LEU A 2 -7.96 2.99 -5.25
N ILE A 3 -8.15 1.69 -5.47
CA ILE A 3 -9.12 0.86 -4.75
C ILE A 3 -8.38 0.09 -3.65
N ILE A 4 -8.97 0.05 -2.46
CA ILE A 4 -8.42 -0.60 -1.28
C ILE A 4 -9.39 -1.69 -0.82
N GLU A 5 -8.92 -2.93 -0.72
CA GLU A 5 -9.73 -4.09 -0.36
C GLU A 5 -9.07 -4.91 0.75
N ALA A 6 -9.84 -5.87 1.32
CA ALA A 6 -9.39 -6.77 2.37
C ALA A 6 -8.69 -6.05 3.52
N SER A 7 -9.27 -4.93 3.96
CA SER A 7 -8.66 -4.05 4.96
C SER A 7 -7.23 -3.66 4.57
N GLY A 8 -7.01 -3.08 3.40
CA GLY A 8 -5.68 -2.59 3.00
C GLY A 8 -4.70 -3.66 2.52
N LYS A 9 -5.06 -4.94 2.56
CA LYS A 9 -4.20 -6.03 2.07
C LYS A 9 -4.06 -6.08 0.56
N ARG A 10 -5.07 -5.60 -0.17
CA ARG A 10 -5.07 -5.61 -1.63
C ARG A 10 -5.27 -4.20 -2.14
N LEU A 11 -4.36 -3.77 -3.01
CA LEU A 11 -4.38 -2.46 -3.65
C LEU A 11 -4.56 -2.64 -5.15
N THR A 12 -5.51 -1.90 -5.73
CA THR A 12 -5.76 -1.92 -7.16
C THR A 12 -5.77 -0.49 -7.69
N GLY A 13 -4.73 -0.13 -8.44
CA GLY A 13 -4.70 1.11 -9.20
C GLY A 13 -5.64 1.02 -10.39
N LEU A 14 -6.46 2.05 -10.62
CA LEU A 14 -7.28 2.10 -11.83
C LEU A 14 -6.39 2.24 -13.07
N ALA A 15 -6.70 1.49 -14.13
CA ALA A 15 -5.92 1.50 -15.37
C ALA A 15 -5.86 2.88 -16.06
N SER A 16 -6.84 3.75 -15.82
CA SER A 16 -6.88 5.13 -16.32
C SER A 16 -6.12 6.14 -15.47
N ALA A 17 -5.63 5.75 -14.28
CA ALA A 17 -4.92 6.66 -13.40
C ALA A 17 -3.47 6.83 -13.85
N SER A 18 -2.98 8.08 -13.83
CA SER A 18 -1.56 8.33 -14.05
C SER A 18 -0.73 7.82 -12.86
N GLU A 19 0.57 7.61 -13.06
CA GLU A 19 1.48 7.26 -11.96
C GLU A 19 1.44 8.32 -10.84
N ALA A 20 1.39 9.60 -11.20
CA ALA A 20 1.30 10.69 -10.24
C ALA A 20 0.02 10.58 -9.37
N ASP A 21 -1.12 10.26 -9.98
CA ASP A 21 -2.38 10.05 -9.26
C ASP A 21 -2.32 8.82 -8.35
N LEU A 22 -1.64 7.77 -8.76
CA LEU A 22 -1.44 6.56 -7.96
C LEU A 22 -0.55 6.85 -6.75
N ARG A 23 0.57 7.55 -6.95
CA ARG A 23 1.47 7.97 -5.87
C ARG A 23 0.76 8.88 -4.87
N ALA A 24 -0.01 9.86 -5.36
CA ALA A 24 -0.81 10.75 -4.51
C ALA A 24 -1.85 9.96 -3.70
N ALA A 25 -2.52 8.98 -4.31
CA ALA A 25 -3.47 8.12 -3.60
C ALA A 25 -2.78 7.20 -2.57
N LEU A 26 -1.62 6.62 -2.90
CA LEU A 26 -0.84 5.78 -1.99
C LEU A 26 -0.33 6.57 -0.79
N ALA A 27 0.00 7.85 -0.95
CA ALA A 27 0.44 8.73 0.14
C ALA A 27 -0.62 8.89 1.24
N LEU A 28 -1.88 8.57 0.97
CA LEU A 28 -2.95 8.56 1.96
C LEU A 28 -3.00 7.27 2.79
N LEU A 29 -2.30 6.20 2.40
CA LEU A 29 -2.35 4.91 3.10
C LEU A 29 -1.97 5.01 4.60
N PRO A 30 -0.90 5.72 5.00
CA PRO A 30 -0.56 5.86 6.42
C PRO A 30 -1.67 6.49 7.26
N THR A 31 -2.51 7.36 6.66
CA THR A 31 -3.64 7.99 7.34
C THR A 31 -4.76 7.01 7.70
N LEU A 32 -4.76 5.82 7.11
CA LEU A 32 -5.66 4.72 7.46
C LEU A 32 -5.22 3.99 8.75
N ALA A 33 -3.99 4.25 9.21
CA ALA A 33 -3.56 3.79 10.52
C ALA A 33 -4.10 4.73 11.60
N GLY A 34 -4.44 4.16 12.74
CA GLY A 34 -5.00 4.91 13.86
C GLY A 34 -4.90 4.13 15.17
N PRO A 35 -5.48 4.65 16.26
CA PRO A 35 -5.36 4.04 17.59
C PRO A 35 -5.80 2.56 17.62
N SER A 36 -6.87 2.25 16.89
CA SER A 36 -7.45 0.90 16.78
C SER A 36 -6.79 0.03 15.71
N ARG A 37 -5.93 0.61 14.87
CA ARG A 37 -5.31 -0.07 13.73
C ARG A 37 -3.89 0.45 13.52
N ARG A 38 -2.95 -0.14 14.25
CA ARG A 38 -1.54 0.26 14.22
C ARG A 38 -0.72 -0.42 13.14
N VAL A 39 -1.27 -1.44 12.48
CA VAL A 39 -0.56 -2.20 11.44
C VAL A 39 -1.35 -2.19 10.15
N LEU A 40 -0.72 -1.72 9.08
CA LEU A 40 -1.24 -1.82 7.72
C LEU A 40 -0.34 -2.77 6.93
N LYS A 41 -0.87 -3.92 6.53
CA LYS A 41 -0.17 -4.90 5.72
C LYS A 41 -0.72 -4.87 4.31
N VAL A 42 0.13 -4.64 3.32
CA VAL A 42 -0.18 -4.65 1.88
C VAL A 42 0.43 -5.90 1.29
N GLU A 43 -0.40 -6.86 0.92
CA GLU A 43 0.00 -8.18 0.41
C GLU A 43 0.09 -8.19 -1.11
N THR A 44 -0.84 -7.52 -1.80
CA THR A 44 -0.86 -7.48 -3.27
C THR A 44 -1.11 -6.10 -3.86
N TYR A 45 -0.58 -5.89 -5.07
CA TYR A 45 -0.79 -4.69 -5.88
C TYR A 45 -1.04 -5.07 -7.34
N ASN A 46 -2.18 -4.69 -7.91
CA ASN A 46 -2.65 -4.98 -9.28
C ASN A 46 -2.57 -6.46 -9.69
N ASN A 47 -3.71 -7.06 -10.06
CA ASN A 47 -3.77 -8.46 -10.56
C ASN A 47 -3.15 -9.50 -9.60
N ASN A 48 -3.26 -9.26 -8.28
CA ASN A 48 -2.77 -10.15 -7.23
C ASN A 48 -1.26 -10.43 -7.23
N ALA A 49 -0.44 -9.62 -7.90
CA ALA A 49 1.01 -9.70 -7.74
C ALA A 49 1.41 -9.32 -6.30
N ALA A 50 2.38 -10.05 -5.73
CA ALA A 50 2.89 -9.75 -4.40
C ALA A 50 3.40 -8.30 -4.33
N ALA A 51 2.95 -7.53 -3.34
CA ALA A 51 3.24 -6.10 -3.24
C ALA A 51 4.75 -5.83 -3.22
N LEU A 52 5.51 -6.69 -2.52
CA LEU A 52 6.96 -6.63 -2.42
C LEU A 52 7.69 -6.83 -3.76
N ALA A 53 7.10 -7.56 -4.70
CA ALA A 53 7.63 -7.80 -6.04
C ALA A 53 7.01 -6.89 -7.11
N SER A 54 6.15 -5.95 -6.71
CA SER A 54 5.41 -5.08 -7.62
C SER A 54 6.09 -3.71 -7.77
N PRO A 55 5.70 -2.93 -8.80
CA PRO A 55 6.12 -1.53 -8.93
C PRO A 55 5.74 -0.63 -7.74
N ALA A 56 4.77 -1.05 -6.92
CA ALA A 56 4.37 -0.30 -5.73
C ALA A 56 5.34 -0.46 -4.54
N ALA A 57 6.22 -1.47 -4.54
CA ALA A 57 7.18 -1.69 -3.46
C ALA A 57 8.04 -0.46 -3.13
N PRO A 58 8.73 0.20 -4.10
CA PRO A 58 9.51 1.40 -3.82
C PRO A 58 8.63 2.56 -3.31
N TRP A 59 7.42 2.74 -3.85
CA TRP A 59 6.52 3.80 -3.41
C TRP A 59 6.03 3.60 -1.99
N LEU A 60 5.72 2.36 -1.61
CA LEU A 60 5.34 2.01 -0.23
C LEU A 60 6.52 2.18 0.72
N ALA A 61 7.74 1.86 0.29
CA ALA A 61 8.95 2.08 1.08
C ALA A 61 9.19 3.56 1.37
N ASP A 62 9.00 4.45 0.37
CA ASP A 62 9.08 5.91 0.55
C ASP A 62 8.07 6.43 1.60
N LEU A 63 6.97 5.71 1.81
CA LEU A 63 5.92 6.03 2.78
C LEU A 63 6.13 5.39 4.17
N GLY A 64 7.27 4.73 4.39
CA GLY A 64 7.62 4.08 5.65
C GLY A 64 7.10 2.66 5.81
N PHE A 65 6.58 2.02 4.76
CA PHE A 65 6.33 0.59 4.80
C PHE A 65 7.65 -0.17 4.74
N VAL A 66 7.80 -1.19 5.58
CA VAL A 66 8.96 -2.08 5.58
C VAL A 66 8.65 -3.39 4.85
N ARG A 67 9.70 -4.04 4.34
CA ARG A 67 9.58 -5.34 3.68
C ARG A 67 9.21 -6.40 4.73
N ASP A 68 8.14 -7.15 4.49
CA ASP A 68 7.64 -8.24 5.35
C ASP A 68 7.13 -9.37 4.46
N TYR A 69 8.05 -10.20 3.94
CA TYR A 69 7.78 -11.13 2.84
C TYR A 69 6.52 -12.00 3.09
N PRO A 70 5.60 -12.12 2.10
CA PRO A 70 5.63 -11.57 0.73
C PRO A 70 4.99 -10.17 0.58
N ALA A 71 4.85 -9.41 1.67
CA ALA A 71 4.11 -8.16 1.78
C ALA A 71 5.00 -6.95 2.07
N MET A 72 4.36 -5.78 2.13
CA MET A 72 4.89 -4.53 2.68
C MET A 72 4.05 -4.15 3.90
N THR A 73 4.66 -3.83 5.04
CA THR A 73 3.94 -3.54 6.29
C THR A 73 4.32 -2.18 6.86
N TYR A 74 3.33 -1.37 7.22
CA TYR A 74 3.48 -0.10 7.93
C TYR A 74 3.06 -0.27 9.39
N TYR A 75 3.90 0.20 10.30
CA TYR A 75 3.69 0.17 11.74
C TYR A 75 3.51 1.61 12.25
N ALA A 76 2.29 1.97 12.64
CA ALA A 76 2.00 3.26 13.23
C ALA A 76 2.40 3.29 14.71
N GLY A 77 3.13 4.34 15.09
CA GLY A 77 3.62 4.53 16.46
C GLY A 77 4.90 3.77 16.79
N TRP A 78 5.72 3.47 15.78
CA TRP A 78 7.14 3.20 15.96
C TRP A 78 7.88 4.51 16.23
#